data_AF-A0A9W8HQN8-F1
#
_entry.id   AF-A0A9W8HQN8-F1
#
_cell.length_a   1.000
_cell.length_b   1.000
_cell.length_c   1.000
_cell.angle_alpha   90.00
_cell.angle_beta   90.00
_cell.angle_gamma   90.00
#
_symmetry.space_group_name_H-M   'P 1'
#
loop_
_entity.id
_entity.type
_entity.pdbx_description
1 polymer ?
#
loop_
_entity_poly.entity_id
_entity_poly.type
_entity_poly.pdbx_seq_one_letter_code
_entity_poly.pdbx_strand_id
1 'polypeptide(L)'
;MGHIPVYTTEQDAKFTKGMADASDLVQINIYSIFDSIFSSVDSSVKSVIQRADGVKSNIAGGKQVRIGESGWSSSGNTGPCPLSLANELAFAQKLKCAATAAGYEYFYFEAKDALWKQGASESEKSFGIFNSGYTAKFDLGLLNTC
;
A
#
# COMPACT_ATOMS: atom_id res chain seq x y z
N MET A 1 5.16 -25.30 -20.78
CA MET A 1 5.26 -24.55 -19.52
C MET A 1 4.61 -23.19 -19.77
N GLY A 2 3.73 -22.74 -18.88
CA GLY A 2 3.00 -21.47 -19.05
C GLY A 2 3.89 -20.24 -18.94
N HIS A 3 3.43 -19.11 -19.47
CA HIS A 3 4.08 -17.82 -19.28
C HIS A 3 4.01 -17.41 -17.80
N ILE A 4 5.17 -17.20 -17.17
CA ILE A 4 5.28 -16.67 -15.81
C ILE A 4 5.63 -15.18 -15.96
N PRO A 5 4.75 -14.26 -15.52
CA PRO A 5 5.02 -12.82 -15.64
C PRO A 5 6.26 -12.41 -14.85
N VAL A 6 7.14 -11.64 -15.46
CA VAL A 6 8.32 -11.02 -14.87
C VAL A 6 8.07 -9.54 -14.69
N TYR A 7 8.36 -9.03 -13.50
CA TYR A 7 8.22 -7.61 -13.18
C TYR A 7 9.21 -7.21 -12.10
N THR A 8 9.42 -5.91 -11.97
CA THR A 8 10.12 -5.31 -10.84
C THR A 8 9.14 -4.50 -9.98
N THR A 9 9.55 -4.18 -8.77
CA THR A 9 8.79 -3.34 -7.84
C THR A 9 9.61 -2.13 -7.46
N GLU A 10 9.01 -0.95 -7.56
CA GLU A 10 9.68 0.31 -7.22
C GLU A 10 8.63 1.33 -6.77
N GLN A 11 9.05 2.39 -6.07
CA GLN A 11 8.19 3.52 -5.76
C GLN A 11 7.60 4.12 -7.05
N ASP A 12 6.34 4.50 -7.01
CA ASP A 12 5.63 5.13 -8.13
C ASP A 12 6.40 6.33 -8.74
N ALA A 13 7.00 7.17 -7.89
CA ALA A 13 7.76 8.34 -8.32
C ALA A 13 9.11 8.00 -8.99
N LYS A 14 9.57 6.75 -8.87
CA LYS A 14 10.85 6.26 -9.41
C LYS A 14 10.67 5.21 -10.52
N PHE A 15 9.46 4.70 -10.70
CA PHE A 15 9.17 3.73 -11.75
C PHE A 15 9.25 4.39 -13.14
N THR A 16 10.17 3.90 -13.98
CA THR A 16 10.44 4.52 -15.29
C THR A 16 9.74 3.78 -16.43
N LYS A 17 9.62 4.43 -17.59
CA LYS A 17 9.15 3.78 -18.82
C LYS A 17 10.04 2.60 -19.23
N GLY A 18 11.36 2.70 -19.05
CA GLY A 18 12.26 1.58 -19.36
C GLY A 18 11.99 0.34 -18.51
N MET A 19 11.69 0.53 -17.21
CA MET A 19 11.25 -0.55 -16.33
C MET A 19 9.91 -1.15 -16.78
N ALA A 20 8.96 -0.29 -17.19
CA ALA A 20 7.67 -0.73 -17.69
C ALA A 20 7.83 -1.53 -18.99
N ASP A 21 8.64 -1.07 -19.94
CA ASP A 21 8.89 -1.74 -21.22
C ASP A 21 9.51 -3.13 -21.02
N ALA A 22 10.39 -3.29 -20.04
CA ALA A 22 11.07 -4.55 -19.70
C ALA A 22 10.24 -5.52 -18.84
N SER A 23 9.09 -5.11 -18.31
CA SER A 23 8.24 -5.94 -17.43
C SER A 23 6.95 -6.38 -18.13
N ASP A 24 6.38 -7.51 -17.73
CA ASP A 24 5.08 -7.98 -18.21
C ASP A 24 3.92 -7.18 -17.58
N LEU A 25 4.14 -6.64 -16.38
CA LEU A 25 3.24 -5.73 -15.67
C LEU A 25 4.04 -4.65 -14.92
N VAL A 26 3.37 -3.56 -14.55
CA VAL A 26 3.95 -2.50 -13.72
C VAL A 26 3.52 -2.69 -12.28
N GLN A 27 4.47 -2.90 -11.37
CA GLN A 27 4.18 -3.03 -9.93
C GLN A 27 4.84 -1.87 -9.16
N ILE A 28 4.03 -1.10 -8.43
CA ILE A 28 4.48 0.12 -7.76
C ILE A 28 4.16 0.14 -6.28
N ASN A 29 5.11 0.56 -5.45
CA ASN A 29 4.90 0.79 -4.04
C ASN A 29 4.45 2.23 -3.82
N ILE A 30 3.36 2.42 -3.07
CA ILE A 30 2.77 3.73 -2.81
C ILE A 30 2.42 3.83 -1.33
N TYR A 31 3.13 4.70 -0.61
CA TYR A 31 2.90 4.95 0.81
C TYR A 31 2.62 6.42 1.06
N SER A 32 1.33 6.78 1.09
CA SER A 32 0.92 8.15 1.42
C SER A 32 1.12 8.50 2.90
N ILE A 33 1.26 7.51 3.77
CA ILE A 33 1.62 7.66 5.20
C ILE A 33 2.99 8.33 5.43
N PHE A 34 3.85 8.41 4.41
CA PHE A 34 5.14 9.10 4.47
C PHE A 34 5.16 10.41 3.67
N ASP A 35 4.04 10.80 3.07
CA ASP A 35 3.96 12.07 2.37
C ASP A 35 4.13 13.22 3.37
N SER A 36 4.80 14.30 2.96
CA SER A 36 5.04 15.45 3.86
C SER A 36 3.76 16.12 4.37
N ILE A 37 2.63 15.90 3.70
CA ILE A 37 1.32 16.47 4.04
C ILE A 37 0.22 15.45 3.70
N PHE A 38 0.01 14.45 4.57
CA PHE A 38 -1.24 13.66 4.57
C PHE A 38 -2.04 14.01 5.83
N SER A 39 -3.28 14.47 5.65
CA SER A 39 -4.08 15.02 6.75
C SER A 39 -5.16 14.07 7.28
N SER A 40 -5.42 12.97 6.56
CA SER A 40 -6.44 11.99 6.94
C SER A 40 -6.23 10.65 6.23
N VAL A 41 -6.84 9.58 6.74
CA VAL A 41 -6.93 8.29 6.05
C VAL A 41 -7.56 8.44 4.66
N ASP A 42 -8.63 9.23 4.52
CA ASP A 42 -9.34 9.42 3.26
C ASP A 42 -8.46 10.08 2.18
N SER A 43 -7.77 11.16 2.55
CA SER A 43 -6.84 11.84 1.64
C SER A 43 -5.67 10.93 1.26
N SER A 44 -5.23 10.08 2.19
CA SER A 44 -4.16 9.12 1.98
C SER A 44 -4.54 8.02 1.00
N VAL A 45 -5.73 7.42 1.13
CA VAL A 45 -6.25 6.42 0.18
C VAL A 45 -6.47 7.05 -1.19
N LYS A 46 -7.05 8.25 -1.24
CA LYS A 46 -7.21 9.00 -2.49
C LYS A 46 -5.87 9.25 -3.18
N SER A 47 -4.84 9.65 -2.44
CA SER A 47 -3.47 9.85 -2.95
C SER A 47 -2.92 8.57 -3.58
N VAL A 48 -3.09 7.41 -2.91
CA VAL A 48 -2.63 6.11 -3.44
C VAL A 48 -3.25 5.82 -4.81
N ILE A 49 -4.58 5.94 -4.94
CA ILE A 49 -5.27 5.67 -6.19
C ILE A 49 -4.88 6.67 -7.28
N GLN A 50 -4.81 7.97 -6.95
CA GLN A 50 -4.41 9.00 -7.91
C GLN A 50 -2.98 8.81 -8.45
N ARG A 51 -2.06 8.36 -7.59
CA ARG A 51 -0.68 8.05 -7.98
C ARG A 51 -0.61 6.81 -8.87
N ALA A 52 -1.40 5.77 -8.56
CA ALA A 52 -1.53 4.60 -9.43
C ALA A 52 -2.12 4.95 -10.81
N ASP A 53 -3.17 5.79 -10.85
CA ASP A 53 -3.74 6.32 -12.09
C ASP A 53 -2.70 7.11 -12.90
N GLY A 54 -1.90 7.92 -12.22
CA GLY A 54 -0.79 8.66 -12.84
C GLY A 54 0.22 7.74 -13.52
N VAL A 55 0.65 6.66 -12.86
CA VAL A 55 1.55 5.66 -13.47
C VAL A 55 0.86 4.94 -14.64
N LYS A 56 -0.41 4.57 -14.48
CA LYS A 56 -1.20 3.91 -15.53
C LYS A 56 -1.30 4.75 -16.80
N SER A 57 -1.59 6.04 -16.67
CA SER A 57 -1.74 6.95 -17.80
C SER A 57 -0.42 7.33 -18.47
N ASN A 58 0.66 7.48 -17.69
CA ASN A 58 1.89 8.10 -18.20
C ASN A 58 3.04 7.12 -18.46
N ILE A 59 3.08 5.98 -17.77
CA ILE A 59 4.24 5.07 -17.77
C ILE A 59 3.88 3.67 -18.28
N ALA A 60 2.71 3.15 -17.91
CA ALA A 60 2.39 1.74 -18.09
C ALA A 60 2.24 1.28 -19.55
N GLY A 61 2.00 2.21 -20.49
CA GLY A 61 1.90 1.86 -21.92
C GLY A 61 0.82 0.83 -22.24
N GLY A 62 -0.27 0.82 -21.48
CA GLY A 62 -1.36 -0.15 -21.60
C GLY A 62 -1.16 -1.46 -20.82
N LYS A 63 0.01 -1.67 -20.20
CA LYS A 63 0.23 -2.82 -19.31
C LYS A 63 -0.58 -2.68 -18.02
N GLN A 64 -0.88 -3.82 -17.40
CA GLN A 64 -1.51 -3.85 -16.08
C GLN A 64 -0.64 -3.10 -15.06
N VAL A 65 -1.28 -2.28 -14.24
CA VAL A 65 -0.67 -1.65 -13.07
C VAL A 65 -1.20 -2.35 -11.83
N ARG A 66 -0.30 -2.75 -10.93
CA ARG A 66 -0.59 -3.34 -9.62
C ARG A 66 0.03 -2.49 -8.53
N ILE A 67 -0.69 -2.27 -7.43
CA ILE A 67 -0.13 -1.64 -6.24
C ILE A 67 0.67 -2.72 -5.48
N GLY A 68 1.99 -2.69 -5.61
CA GLY A 68 2.91 -3.66 -5.02
C GLY A 68 2.91 -3.63 -3.51
N GLU A 69 2.87 -2.43 -2.93
CA GLU A 69 2.76 -2.24 -1.49
C GLU A 69 2.03 -0.93 -1.20
N SER A 70 1.14 -0.97 -0.23
CA SER A 70 0.58 0.19 0.45
C SER A 70 0.04 -0.27 1.80
N GLY A 71 0.15 0.58 2.82
CA GLY A 71 -0.20 0.19 4.18
C GLY A 71 -0.34 1.38 5.11
N TRP A 72 -0.82 1.11 6.32
CA TRP A 72 -0.92 2.08 7.39
C TRP A 72 -0.42 1.46 8.68
N SER A 73 0.38 2.20 9.45
CA SER A 73 0.91 1.69 10.70
C SER A 73 -0.02 2.05 11.87
N SER A 74 -0.19 1.11 12.79
CA SER A 74 -1.05 1.27 13.97
C SER A 74 -0.39 2.04 15.12
N SER A 75 0.89 2.39 15.00
CA SER A 75 1.70 2.97 16.07
C SER A 75 2.81 3.85 15.50
N GLY A 76 3.44 4.65 16.37
CA GLY A 76 4.50 5.58 16.00
C GLY A 76 3.99 6.94 15.50
N ASN A 77 4.82 7.64 14.72
CA ASN A 77 4.49 8.95 14.18
C ASN A 77 5.24 9.19 12.86
N THR A 78 4.51 9.57 11.81
CA THR A 78 5.08 9.92 10.49
C THR A 78 4.56 11.24 9.95
N GLY A 79 3.70 11.96 10.69
CA GLY A 79 3.05 13.16 10.17
C GLY A 79 1.85 13.61 11.02
N PRO A 80 0.97 14.46 10.47
CA PRO A 80 -0.10 15.09 11.24
C PRO A 80 -1.31 14.19 11.47
N CYS A 81 -1.51 13.14 10.66
CA CYS A 81 -2.56 12.15 10.90
C CYS A 81 -2.04 11.08 11.90
N PRO A 82 -2.72 10.85 13.03
CA PRO A 82 -2.26 9.91 14.04
C PRO A 82 -2.12 8.47 13.52
N LEU A 83 -1.05 7.79 13.91
CA LEU A 83 -0.90 6.36 13.70
C LEU A 83 -1.59 5.64 14.85
N SER A 84 -2.66 4.92 14.54
CA SER A 84 -3.51 4.25 15.52
C SER A 84 -4.17 3.03 14.90
N LEU A 85 -4.60 2.10 15.74
CA LEU A 85 -5.34 0.91 15.32
C LEU A 85 -6.63 1.24 14.54
N ALA A 86 -7.34 2.30 14.95
CA ALA A 86 -8.56 2.74 14.27
C ALA A 86 -8.26 3.26 12.86
N ASN A 87 -7.16 4.02 12.68
CA ASN A 87 -6.75 4.51 11.38
C ASN A 87 -6.16 3.42 10.48
N GLU A 88 -5.46 2.44 11.05
CA GLU A 88 -4.99 1.25 10.31
C GLU A 88 -6.18 0.47 9.73
N LEU A 89 -7.18 0.14 10.55
CA LEU A 89 -8.41 -0.52 10.11
C LEU A 89 -9.13 0.31 9.03
N ALA A 90 -9.31 1.62 9.26
CA ALA A 90 -9.98 2.49 8.31
C ALA A 90 -9.23 2.54 6.97
N PHE A 91 -7.90 2.64 6.99
CA PHE A 91 -7.09 2.65 5.78
C PHE A 91 -7.16 1.31 5.05
N ALA A 92 -7.05 0.18 5.75
CA ALA A 92 -7.16 -1.16 5.16
C ALA A 92 -8.51 -1.37 4.47
N GLN A 93 -9.63 -1.03 5.13
CA GLN A 93 -10.97 -1.07 4.55
C GLN A 93 -11.07 -0.18 3.31
N LYS A 94 -10.74 1.10 3.46
CA LYS A 94 -10.95 2.11 2.40
C LYS A 94 -10.03 1.86 1.21
N LEU A 95 -8.78 1.46 1.42
CA LEU A 95 -7.87 1.08 0.35
C LEU A 95 -8.40 -0.12 -0.42
N LYS A 96 -8.85 -1.18 0.28
CA LYS A 96 -9.46 -2.35 -0.37
C LYS A 96 -10.65 -1.94 -1.24
N CYS A 97 -11.58 -1.16 -0.71
CA CYS A 97 -12.75 -0.71 -1.45
C CYS A 97 -12.38 0.16 -2.66
N ALA A 98 -11.49 1.13 -2.47
CA ALA A 98 -11.07 2.04 -3.53
C ALA A 98 -10.27 1.33 -4.64
N ALA A 99 -9.33 0.46 -4.28
CA ALA A 99 -8.54 -0.31 -5.23
C ALA A 99 -9.44 -1.26 -6.03
N THR A 100 -10.35 -1.96 -5.37
CA THR A 100 -11.32 -2.86 -6.03
C THR A 100 -12.22 -2.09 -7.00
N ALA A 101 -12.79 -0.96 -6.56
CA ALA A 101 -13.66 -0.13 -7.40
C ALA A 101 -12.91 0.46 -8.61
N ALA A 102 -11.63 0.78 -8.47
CA ALA A 102 -10.77 1.28 -9.53
C ALA A 102 -10.16 0.17 -10.43
N GLY A 103 -10.39 -1.11 -10.09
CA GLY A 103 -9.88 -2.25 -10.85
C GLY A 103 -8.37 -2.51 -10.65
N TYR A 104 -7.80 -2.09 -9.53
CA TYR A 104 -6.42 -2.37 -9.16
C TYR A 104 -6.31 -3.67 -8.36
N GLU A 105 -5.39 -4.53 -8.79
CA GLU A 105 -4.81 -5.53 -7.91
C GLU A 105 -3.83 -4.85 -6.94
N TYR A 106 -3.71 -5.39 -5.73
CA TYR A 106 -2.83 -4.83 -4.70
C TYR A 106 -2.30 -5.90 -3.75
N PHE A 107 -1.15 -5.62 -3.13
CA PHE A 107 -0.73 -6.28 -1.89
C PHE A 107 -0.73 -5.26 -0.76
N TYR A 108 -1.49 -5.57 0.29
CA TYR A 108 -1.51 -4.74 1.50
C TYR A 108 -0.26 -5.03 2.34
N PHE A 109 0.44 -3.97 2.73
CA PHE A 109 1.61 -4.07 3.60
C PHE A 109 1.21 -3.78 5.05
N GLU A 110 1.27 -4.74 5.98
CA GLU A 110 1.75 -6.13 5.80
C GLU A 110 0.91 -7.14 6.60
N ALA A 111 1.25 -8.41 6.47
CA ALA A 111 0.56 -9.45 7.23
C ALA A 111 0.79 -9.26 8.74
N LYS A 112 2.02 -9.03 9.17
CA LYS A 112 2.42 -9.17 10.58
C LYS A 112 3.38 -8.07 11.02
N ASP A 113 3.18 -7.55 12.22
CA ASP A 113 4.11 -6.59 12.84
C ASP A 113 5.56 -7.14 12.84
N ALA A 114 6.46 -6.36 12.24
CA ALA A 114 7.84 -6.74 11.97
C ALA A 114 8.80 -6.23 13.06
N LEU A 115 8.67 -6.74 14.29
CA LEU A 115 9.52 -6.33 15.44
C LEU A 115 11.03 -6.59 15.23
N TRP A 116 11.39 -7.41 14.25
CA TRP A 116 12.77 -7.69 13.88
C TRP A 116 13.47 -6.51 13.18
N LYS A 117 12.74 -5.48 12.73
CA LYS A 117 13.30 -4.23 12.17
C LYS A 117 14.00 -3.39 13.25
N GLN A 118 15.08 -3.93 13.81
CA GLN A 118 15.88 -3.29 14.86
C GLN A 118 16.43 -1.95 14.37
N GLY A 119 16.38 -0.93 15.22
CA GLY A 119 16.81 0.44 14.87
C GLY A 119 15.82 1.24 14.00
N ALA A 120 14.78 0.61 13.45
CA ALA A 120 13.71 1.33 12.76
C ALA A 120 12.76 2.04 13.74
N SER A 121 12.02 3.02 13.21
CA SER A 121 10.96 3.71 13.97
C SER A 121 9.88 2.73 14.40
N GLU A 122 9.06 3.14 15.37
CA GLU A 122 7.91 2.35 15.80
C GLU A 122 6.92 2.11 14.66
N SER A 123 6.72 3.11 13.78
CA SER A 123 5.82 2.98 12.64
C SER A 123 6.20 1.82 11.73
N GLU A 124 7.50 1.63 11.47
CA GLU A 124 8.03 0.56 10.62
C GLU A 124 7.76 -0.84 11.18
N LYS A 125 7.57 -0.97 12.50
CA LYS A 125 7.38 -2.25 13.19
C LYS A 125 5.90 -2.63 13.34
N SER A 126 4.97 -1.73 12.99
CA SER A 126 3.56 -1.82 13.37
C SER A 126 2.57 -1.77 12.20
N PHE A 127 2.99 -2.19 10.99
CA PHE A 127 2.15 -2.24 9.78
C PHE A 127 1.31 -3.53 9.64
N GLY A 128 1.49 -4.52 10.50
CA GLY A 128 0.85 -5.80 10.33
C GLY A 128 -0.64 -5.73 10.64
N ILE A 129 -1.51 -6.36 9.85
CA ILE A 129 -2.91 -6.60 10.25
C ILE A 129 -3.00 -7.60 11.44
N PHE A 130 -1.97 -8.43 11.59
CA PHE A 130 -1.72 -9.26 12.77
C PHE A 130 -0.57 -8.67 13.59
N ASN A 131 -0.65 -8.80 14.91
CA ASN A 131 0.50 -8.52 15.78
C ASN A 131 1.62 -9.55 15.56
N SER A 132 2.76 -9.34 16.23
CA SER A 132 3.93 -10.22 16.13
C SER A 132 3.70 -11.67 16.63
N GLY A 133 2.55 -11.96 17.23
CA GLY A 133 2.11 -13.29 17.65
C GLY A 133 1.03 -13.92 16.76
N TYR A 134 0.73 -13.37 15.58
CA TYR A 134 -0.37 -13.81 14.70
C TYR A 134 -1.79 -13.61 15.27
N THR A 135 -1.95 -12.77 16.29
CA THR A 135 -3.29 -12.33 16.73
C THR A 135 -3.73 -11.16 15.86
N ALA A 136 -4.94 -11.22 15.30
CA ALA A 136 -5.49 -10.11 14.53
C ALA A 136 -5.63 -8.87 15.42
N LYS A 137 -5.22 -7.70 14.92
CA LYS A 137 -5.28 -6.45 15.72
C LYS A 137 -6.68 -5.84 15.75
N PHE A 138 -7.50 -6.14 14.75
CA PHE A 138 -8.90 -5.75 14.65
C PHE A 138 -9.72 -6.89 14.03
N ASP A 139 -11.05 -6.76 14.07
CA ASP A 139 -11.96 -7.72 13.44
C ASP A 139 -11.80 -7.69 11.90
N LEU A 140 -11.31 -8.79 11.32
CA LEU A 140 -11.09 -8.92 9.89
C LEU A 140 -12.40 -8.95 9.08
N GLY A 141 -13.53 -9.28 9.71
CA GLY A 141 -14.85 -9.21 9.08
C GLY A 141 -15.19 -7.80 8.61
N LEU A 142 -14.68 -6.79 9.31
CA LEU A 142 -14.85 -5.39 8.95
C LEU A 142 -14.18 -5.04 7.62
N LEU A 143 -13.13 -5.75 7.20
CA LEU A 143 -12.47 -5.49 5.91
C LEU A 143 -13.39 -5.76 4.69
N ASN A 144 -14.52 -6.45 4.87
CA ASN A 144 -15.44 -6.78 3.79
C ASN A 144 -16.57 -5.76 3.58
N THR A 145 -16.60 -4.67 4.35
CA THR A 145 -17.60 -3.62 4.20
C THR A 145 -17.08 -2.48 3.33
N CYS A 146 -17.75 -2.29 2.19
CA CYS A 146 -17.77 -1.08 1.38
C CYS A 146 -19.22 -0.57 1.39
#